data_AF-A0AAW7J379-F1
#
_entry.id   AF-A0AAW7J379-F1
#
_cell.length_a   1.000
_cell.length_b   1.000
_cell.length_c   1.000
_cell.angle_alpha   90.00
_cell.angle_beta   90.00
_cell.angle_gamma   90.00
#
_symmetry.space_group_name_H-M   'P 1'
#
loop_
_entity.id
_entity.type
_entity.pdbx_description
1 polymer ?
#
loop_
_entity_poly.entity_id
_entity_poly.type
_entity_poly.pdbx_seq_one_letter_code
_entity_poly.pdbx_strand_id
1 'polypeptide(L)' 'MVKNNKGITANELVEELHLKPATAQKAIRLAKEQLVKQGFDWYANKRLGVVPRDVVSKILRMEL' A
#
# COMPACT_ATOMS: atom_id res chain seq x y z
N MET A 1 14.62 -7.56 14.38
CA MET A 1 14.33 -6.48 13.42
C MET A 1 12.89 -6.05 13.62
N VAL A 2 12.66 -4.87 14.21
CA VAL A 2 11.32 -4.32 14.37
C VAL A 2 10.90 -3.84 12.99
N LYS A 3 10.04 -4.61 12.31
CA LYS A 3 9.41 -4.13 11.07
C LYS A 3 8.54 -2.95 11.48
N ASN A 4 9.00 -1.73 11.19
CA ASN A 4 8.19 -0.53 11.36
C ASN A 4 6.94 -0.72 10.51
N ASN A 5 5.83 -1.12 11.15
CA ASN A 5 4.54 -1.36 10.50
C ASN A 5 3.84 -0.02 10.20
N LYS A 6 4.60 0.93 9.62
CA LYS A 6 4.08 2.23 9.23
C LYS A 6 3.29 2.06 7.95
N GLY A 7 2.08 2.61 7.94
CA GLY A 7 1.31 2.75 6.73
C GLY A 7 2.02 3.62 5.70
N ILE A 8 1.76 3.37 4.42
CA ILE A 8 2.26 4.13 3.28
C ILE A 8 1.10 4.55 2.39
N THR A 9 1.23 5.74 1.81
CA THR A 9 0.30 6.36 0.88
C THR A 9 0.83 6.34 -0.54
N ALA A 10 -0.04 6.60 -1.52
CA ALA A 10 0.38 6.72 -2.91
C ALA A 10 1.41 7.85 -3.12
N ASN A 11 1.32 8.95 -2.36
CA ASN A 11 2.26 10.06 -2.49
C ASN A 11 3.65 9.67 -1.98
N GLU A 12 3.73 9.01 -0.82
CA GLU A 12 5.00 8.45 -0.33
C GLU A 12 5.62 7.47 -1.34
N LEU A 13 4.83 6.63 -2.00
CA LEU A 13 5.33 5.76 -3.07
C LEU A 13 5.90 6.54 -4.28
N VAL A 14 5.36 7.73 -4.57
CA VAL A 14 5.88 8.60 -5.65
C VAL A 14 7.16 9.31 -5.19
N GLU A 15 7.18 9.79 -3.95
CA GLU A 15 8.30 10.57 -3.41
C GLU A 15 9.50 9.70 -3.02
N GLU A 16 9.28 8.59 -2.32
CA GLU A 16 10.33 7.70 -1.79
C GLU A 16 10.87 6.74 -2.85
N LEU A 17 10.03 6.27 -3.77
CA LEU A 17 10.38 5.22 -4.74
C LEU A 17 10.37 5.71 -6.20
N HIS A 18 10.08 6.99 -6.42
CA HIS A 18 9.98 7.58 -7.75
C HIS A 18 9.04 6.83 -8.71
N LEU A 19 7.99 6.19 -8.16
CA LEU A 19 6.99 5.54 -8.98
C LEU A 19 6.16 6.58 -9.73
N LYS A 20 5.72 6.21 -10.94
CA LYS A 20 4.71 7.02 -11.65
C LYS A 20 3.44 7.11 -10.79
N PRO A 21 2.76 8.26 -10.72
CA PRO A 21 1.56 8.43 -9.89
C PRO A 21 0.48 7.37 -10.15
N ALA A 22 0.26 7.00 -11.42
CA ALA A 22 -0.68 5.94 -11.78
C ALA A 22 -0.29 4.57 -11.21
N THR A 23 1.01 4.25 -11.20
CA THR A 23 1.53 2.99 -10.64
C THR A 23 1.38 2.96 -9.13
N ALA A 24 1.72 4.06 -8.45
CA ALA A 24 1.55 4.18 -7.00
C ALA A 24 0.09 4.02 -6.59
N GLN A 25 -0.84 4.70 -7.27
CA GLN A 25 -2.28 4.56 -7.02
C GLN A 25 -2.77 3.12 -7.27
N LYS A 26 -2.29 2.46 -8.32
CA LYS A 26 -2.60 1.06 -8.61
C LYS A 26 -2.07 0.13 -7.51
N ALA A 27 -0.87 0.36 -7.00
CA ALA A 27 -0.28 -0.43 -5.91
C ALA A 27 -1.12 -0.33 -4.63
N ILE A 28 -1.52 0.88 -4.23
CA ILE A 28 -2.41 1.10 -3.08
C ILE A 28 -3.75 0.38 -3.28
N ARG A 29 -4.36 0.48 -4.47
CA ARG A 29 -5.62 -0.20 -4.76
C ARG A 29 -5.51 -1.72 -4.61
N LEU A 30 -4.47 -2.32 -5.20
CA LEU A 30 -4.24 -3.76 -5.09
C LEU A 30 -3.98 -4.18 -3.64
N ALA A 31 -3.28 -3.35 -2.85
CA ALA A 31 -3.04 -3.61 -1.44
C ALA A 31 -4.34 -3.61 -0.63
N LYS A 32 -5.22 -2.64 -0.88
CA LYS A 32 -6.55 -2.59 -0.25
C LYS A 32 -7.39 -3.81 -0.62
N GLU A 33 -7.43 -4.18 -1.90
CA GLU A 33 -8.16 -5.36 -2.36
C GLU A 33 -7.64 -6.64 -1.68
N GLN A 34 -6.33 -6.77 -1.51
CA GLN A 34 -5.73 -7.90 -0.81
C GLN A 34 -6.09 -7.93 0.68
N LEU A 35 -6.11 -6.77 1.35
CA LEU A 35 -6.48 -6.66 2.76
C LEU A 35 -7.95 -6.96 3.00
N VAL A 36 -8.84 -6.49 2.12
CA VAL A 36 -10.27 -6.84 2.17
C VAL A 36 -10.44 -8.36 2.01
N LYS A 37 -9.71 -9.00 1.08
CA LYS A 37 -9.73 -10.47 0.94
C LYS A 37 -9.24 -11.23 2.17
N GLN A 38 -8.44 -10.59 3.03
CA GLN A 38 -7.96 -11.15 4.29
C GLN A 38 -8.92 -10.90 5.47
N GLY A 39 -10.08 -10.27 5.23
CA GLY A 39 -11.10 -9.97 6.24
C GLY A 39 -10.99 -8.58 6.86
N PHE A 40 -10.10 -7.71 6.34
CA PHE A 40 -9.98 -6.33 6.82
C PHE A 40 -10.91 -5.39 6.03
N ASP A 41 -12.22 -5.51 6.25
CA ASP A 41 -13.27 -4.80 5.49
C ASP A 41 -13.15 -3.27 5.54
N TRP A 42 -12.53 -2.71 6.58
CA TRP A 42 -12.32 -1.27 6.70
C TRP A 42 -11.45 -0.68 5.57
N TYR A 43 -10.61 -1.51 4.92
CA TYR A 43 -9.87 -1.10 3.72
C TYR A 43 -10.76 -0.96 2.47
N ALA A 44 -12.03 -1.39 2.50
CA ALA A 44 -12.98 -1.09 1.43
C ALA A 44 -13.34 0.42 1.37
N ASN A 45 -13.07 1.18 2.44
CA ASN A 45 -13.36 2.60 2.49
C ASN A 45 -12.55 3.39 1.46
N LYS A 46 -13.22 4.08 0.54
CA LYS A 46 -12.60 4.89 -0.52
C LYS A 46 -11.75 6.07 0.01
N ARG A 47 -12.09 6.60 1.19
CA ARG A 47 -11.38 7.74 1.82
C ARG A 47 -10.08 7.33 2.51
N LEU A 48 -9.87 6.03 2.71
CA LEU A 48 -8.64 5.52 3.30
C LEU A 48 -7.56 5.39 2.22
N GLY A 49 -6.58 6.29 2.26
CA GLY A 49 -5.44 6.32 1.33
C GLY A 49 -4.16 5.66 1.83
N VAL A 50 -4.20 5.01 3.00
CA VAL A 50 -3.03 4.42 3.66
C VAL A 50 -3.19 2.90 3.74
N VAL A 51 -2.11 2.17 3.47
CA VAL A 51 -2.02 0.70 3.58
C VAL A 51 -0.70 0.29 4.23
N PRO A 52 -0.58 -0.90 4.82
CA PRO A 52 0.67 -1.36 5.41
C PRO A 52 1.77 -1.54 4.36
N ARG A 53 3.00 -1.10 4.66
CA ARG A 53 4.17 -1.23 3.76
C ARG A 53 4.46 -2.67 3.38
N ASP A 54 4.25 -3.64 4.27
CA ASP A 54 4.52 -5.06 4.01
C ASP A 54 3.60 -5.64 2.92
N VAL A 55 2.33 -5.21 2.87
CA VAL A 55 1.38 -5.62 1.83
C VAL A 55 1.79 -5.02 0.48
N VAL A 56 2.19 -3.74 0.46
CA VAL A 56 2.65 -3.09 -0.77
C VAL A 56 3.96 -3.71 -1.27
N SER A 57 4.88 -4.03 -0.37
CA SER A 57 6.14 -4.72 -0.67
C SER A 57 5.90 -6.04 -1.40
N LYS A 58 4.95 -6.84 -0.89
CA LYS A 58 4.54 -8.12 -1.52
C LYS A 58 3.95 -7.92 -2.92
N ILE A 59 3.19 -6.84 -3.14
CA ILE A 59 2.58 -6.54 -4.44
C ILE A 59 3.62 -6.08 -5.46
N LEU A 60 4.53 -5.20 -5.04
CA LEU A 60 5.58 -4.66 -5.90
C LEU A 60 6.75 -5.64 -6.07
N ARG A 61 6.81 -6.70 -5.25
CA ARG A 61 7.92 -7.68 -5.18
C ARG A 61 9.27 -7.00 -4.91
N MET A 62 9.25 -6.02 -4.02
CA MET A 62 10.41 -5.25 -3.56
C MET A 62 10.31 -5.01 -2.06
N GLU A 63 11.44 -4.80 -1.39
CA GLU A 63 11.47 -4.40 0.03
C GLU A 63 11.26 -2.87 0.13
N LEU A 64 10.40 -2.46 1.07
CA LEU A 64 10.07 -1.06 1.40
C LEU A 64 10.43 -0.71 2.84
#